data_AF-A0A8H3XHQ1-F1
#
_entry.id   AF-A0A8H3XHQ1-F1
#
_cell.length_a   1.000
_cell.length_b   1.000
_cell.length_c   1.000
_cell.angle_alpha   90.00
_cell.angle_beta   90.00
_cell.angle_gamma   90.00
#
_symmetry.space_group_name_H-M   'P 1'
#
loop_
_entity.id
_entity.type
_entity.pdbx_description
1 polymer ?
#
loop_
_entity_poly.entity_id
_entity_poly.type
_entity_poly.pdbx_seq_one_letter_code
_entity_poly.pdbx_strand_id
1 'polypeptide(L)'
;MDKITELEKENIKIKGENAELKQGIDELKKELEFKKNRKFQEKCILIAQILLNEEPIVEYRPSFMEGLELDAFFQRHRITLEVQGAQHRHHHTSWYKDIKKLEDIVNRDRKNDAYVKIM
;
A
#
# COMPACT_ATOMS: atom_id res chain seq x y z
N MET A 1 47.23 28.39 -1.67
CA MET A 1 46.86 26.95 -1.68
C MET A 1 45.84 26.68 -0.59
N ASP A 2 46.02 27.27 0.60
CA ASP A 2 45.17 27.12 1.79
C ASP A 2 43.67 27.43 1.58
N LYS A 3 43.33 28.49 0.83
CA LYS A 3 41.93 28.86 0.57
C LYS A 3 41.16 27.84 -0.27
N ILE A 4 41.84 27.15 -1.20
CA ILE A 4 41.23 26.09 -2.02
C ILE A 4 40.91 24.89 -1.13
N THR A 5 41.85 24.51 -0.25
CA THR A 5 41.68 23.40 0.68
C THR A 5 40.60 23.66 1.73
N GLU A 6 40.44 24.90 2.21
CA GLU A 6 39.32 25.28 3.08
C GLU A 6 37.97 25.17 2.35
N LEU A 7 37.89 25.69 1.13
CA LEU A 7 36.67 25.60 0.31
C LEU A 7 36.30 24.15 -0.01
N GLU A 8 37.28 23.26 -0.24
CA GLU A 8 37.04 21.83 -0.45
C GLU A 8 36.46 21.16 0.81
N LYS A 9 36.97 21.50 2.00
CA LYS A 9 36.42 21.01 3.27
C LYS A 9 34.99 21.48 3.50
N GLU A 10 34.70 22.76 3.25
CA GLU A 10 33.34 23.29 3.33
C GLU A 10 32.40 22.60 2.33
N ASN A 11 32.84 22.35 1.10
CA ASN A 11 32.04 21.70 0.09
C ASN A 11 31.72 20.23 0.45
N ILE A 12 32.67 19.50 1.05
CA ILE A 12 32.43 18.16 1.57
C ILE A 12 31.38 18.20 2.69
N LYS A 13 31.48 19.15 3.61
CA LYS A 13 30.52 19.34 4.70
C LYS A 13 29.11 19.66 4.17
N ILE A 14 29.01 20.63 3.26
CA ILE A 14 27.74 21.03 2.63
C ILE A 14 27.11 19.86 1.87
N LYS A 15 27.92 19.04 1.18
CA LYS A 15 27.40 17.83 0.49
C LYS A 15 26.85 16.80 1.47
N GLY A 16 27.52 16.61 2.63
CA GLY A 16 27.03 15.75 3.70
C GLY A 16 25.68 16.22 4.24
N GLU A 17 25.60 17.49 4.65
CA GLU A 17 24.37 18.11 5.15
C GLU A 17 23.23 18.04 4.10
N ASN A 18 23.53 18.29 2.83
CA ASN A 18 22.56 18.17 1.74
C ASN A 18 22.04 16.73 1.56
N ALA A 19 22.89 15.71 1.74
CA ALA A 19 22.47 14.31 1.64
C ALA A 19 21.54 13.95 2.80
N GLU A 20 21.86 14.36 4.02
CA GLU A 20 21.03 14.15 5.22
C GLU A 20 19.67 14.86 5.09
N LEU A 21 19.67 16.13 4.66
CA LEU A 21 18.44 16.88 4.42
C LEU A 21 17.55 16.21 3.36
N LYS A 22 18.17 15.71 2.28
CA LYS A 22 17.43 15.02 1.22
C LYS A 22 16.79 13.73 1.74
N GLN A 23 17.51 12.96 2.56
CA GLN A 23 16.96 11.77 3.21
C GLN A 23 15.78 12.14 4.12
N GLY A 24 15.93 13.16 4.97
CA GLY A 24 14.87 13.60 5.87
C GLY A 24 13.61 14.08 5.12
N ILE A 25 13.77 14.76 3.99
CA ILE A 25 12.64 15.15 3.12
C ILE A 25 11.90 13.92 2.59
N ASP A 26 12.61 12.89 2.16
CA ASP A 26 11.99 11.67 1.62
C ASP A 26 11.26 10.88 2.71
N GLU A 27 11.77 10.83 3.93
CA GLU A 27 11.10 10.25 5.09
C GLU A 27 9.82 11.02 5.44
N LEU A 28 9.87 12.35 5.52
CA LEU A 28 8.71 13.20 5.78
C LEU A 28 7.63 13.07 4.69
N LYS A 29 8.02 12.92 3.42
CA LYS A 29 7.07 12.67 2.32
C LYS A 29 6.34 11.35 2.50
N LYS A 30 7.07 10.27 2.82
CA LYS A 30 6.47 8.95 3.09
C LYS A 30 5.48 9.03 4.25
N GLU A 31 5.86 9.71 5.34
CA GLU A 31 4.97 9.87 6.50
C GLU A 31 3.71 10.69 6.16
N LEU A 32 3.85 11.75 5.37
CA LEU A 32 2.72 12.56 4.90
C LEU A 32 1.77 11.76 4.01
N GLU A 33 2.31 10.92 3.12
CA GLU A 33 1.53 10.05 2.26
C GLU A 33 0.79 8.97 3.06
N PHE A 34 1.46 8.34 4.02
CA PHE A 34 0.85 7.39 4.95
C PHE A 34 -0.33 8.01 5.71
N LYS A 35 -0.15 9.22 6.27
CA LYS A 35 -1.23 9.96 6.96
C LYS A 35 -2.41 10.28 6.05
N LYS A 36 -2.16 10.65 4.79
CA LYS A 36 -3.23 10.90 3.80
C LYS A 36 -4.00 9.62 3.48
N ASN A 37 -3.30 8.50 3.29
CA ASN A 37 -3.91 7.21 2.99
C ASN A 37 -4.80 6.74 4.15
N ARG A 38 -4.35 6.87 5.40
CA ARG A 38 -5.16 6.56 6.59
C ARG A 38 -6.44 7.41 6.67
N LYS A 39 -6.35 8.72 6.44
CA LYS A 39 -7.53 9.60 6.42
C LYS A 39 -8.52 9.24 5.32
N PHE A 40 -8.03 8.71 4.20
CA PHE A 40 -8.87 8.22 3.10
C PHE A 40 -9.53 6.88 3.47
N GLN A 41 -8.77 5.95 4.05
CA GLN A 41 -9.24 4.67 4.56
C GLN A 41 -10.39 4.84 5.56
N GLU A 42 -10.22 5.71 6.57
CA GLU A 42 -11.24 6.03 7.57
C GLU A 42 -12.54 6.54 6.93
N LYS A 43 -12.45 7.35 5.87
CA LYS A 43 -13.64 7.83 5.13
C LYS A 43 -14.33 6.71 4.35
N CYS A 44 -13.57 5.81 3.72
CA CYS A 44 -14.13 4.67 3.01
C CYS A 44 -14.87 3.73 3.96
N ILE A 45 -14.29 3.46 5.14
CA ILE A 45 -14.91 2.67 6.20
C ILE A 45 -16.24 3.30 6.63
N LEU A 46 -16.25 4.61 6.91
CA LEU A 46 -17.47 5.33 7.29
C LEU A 46 -18.56 5.27 6.23
N ILE A 47 -18.21 5.44 4.95
CA ILE A 47 -19.17 5.32 3.84
C ILE A 47 -19.76 3.91 3.79
N ALA A 48 -18.92 2.87 3.91
CA ALA A 48 -19.37 1.48 3.88
C ALA A 48 -20.27 1.14 5.08
N GLN A 49 -19.95 1.64 6.28
CA GLN A 49 -20.78 1.53 7.48
C GLN A 49 -22.19 2.10 7.26
N ILE A 50 -22.29 3.30 6.65
CA ILE A 50 -23.57 3.93 6.33
C ILE A 50 -24.34 3.13 5.27
N LEU A 51 -23.66 2.68 4.21
CA LEU A 51 -24.30 1.94 3.10
C LEU A 51 -24.80 0.55 3.52
N LEU A 52 -24.04 -0.14 4.37
CA LEU A 52 -24.38 -1.48 4.86
C LEU A 52 -25.25 -1.44 6.12
N ASN A 53 -25.38 -0.27 6.75
CA ASN A 53 -26.03 -0.09 8.05
C ASN A 53 -25.53 -1.12 9.08
N GLU A 54 -24.21 -1.27 9.14
CA GLU A 54 -23.49 -2.25 9.95
C GLU A 54 -22.17 -1.65 10.43
N GLU A 55 -21.84 -1.85 11.70
CA GLU A 55 -20.53 -1.51 12.26
C GLU A 55 -19.44 -2.49 11.76
N PRO A 56 -18.34 -2.00 11.17
CA PRO A 56 -17.25 -2.85 10.75
C PRO A 56 -16.34 -3.28 11.91
N ILE A 57 -15.70 -4.43 11.75
CA ILE A 57 -14.49 -4.80 12.49
C ILE A 57 -13.30 -4.21 11.72
N VAL A 58 -12.68 -3.17 12.26
CA VAL A 58 -11.53 -2.47 11.65
C VAL A 58 -10.23 -3.21 11.97
N GLU A 59 -9.26 -3.17 11.05
CA GLU A 59 -7.95 -3.86 11.19
C GLU A 59 -8.12 -5.36 11.52
N TYR A 60 -9.06 -6.01 10.83
CA TYR A 60 -9.43 -7.39 11.12
C TYR A 60 -8.39 -8.37 10.56
N ARG A 61 -7.85 -9.22 11.44
CA ARG A 61 -6.91 -10.29 11.09
C ARG A 61 -7.56 -11.68 11.23
N PRO A 62 -8.23 -12.19 10.19
CA PRO A 62 -8.86 -13.51 10.25
C PRO A 62 -7.83 -14.63 10.40
N SER A 63 -8.09 -15.58 11.30
CA SER A 63 -7.22 -16.73 11.56
C SER A 63 -7.01 -17.63 10.33
N PHE A 64 -7.95 -17.61 9.38
CA PHE A 64 -7.88 -18.39 8.15
C PHE A 64 -7.08 -17.71 7.02
N MET A 65 -6.66 -16.45 7.16
CA MET A 65 -5.90 -15.73 6.13
C MET A 65 -4.41 -15.56 6.47
N GLU A 66 -3.79 -16.52 7.18
CA GLU A 66 -2.34 -16.55 7.44
C GLU A 66 -1.74 -15.22 7.96
N GLY A 67 -2.52 -14.43 8.72
CA GLY A 67 -2.09 -13.14 9.27
C GLY A 67 -2.28 -11.93 8.36
N LEU A 68 -2.98 -12.08 7.22
CA LEU A 68 -3.44 -10.94 6.42
C LEU A 68 -4.36 -10.04 7.27
N GLU A 69 -4.11 -8.75 7.21
CA GLU A 69 -4.92 -7.72 7.85
C GLU A 69 -5.81 -7.05 6.82
N LEU A 70 -7.09 -6.94 7.13
CA LEU A 70 -8.09 -6.28 6.32
C LEU A 70 -8.45 -4.94 6.95
N ASP A 71 -8.62 -3.91 6.12
CA ASP A 71 -8.97 -2.58 6.63
C ASP A 71 -10.30 -2.56 7.40
N ALA A 72 -11.32 -3.24 6.88
CA ALA A 72 -12.58 -3.44 7.58
C ALA A 72 -13.32 -4.71 7.15
N PHE A 73 -14.05 -5.32 8.08
CA PHE A 73 -14.90 -6.48 7.83
C PHE A 73 -16.31 -6.30 8.39
N PHE A 74 -17.30 -6.48 7.52
CA PHE A 74 -18.73 -6.40 7.85
C PHE A 74 -19.25 -7.83 7.99
N GLN A 75 -19.31 -8.32 9.24
CA GLN A 75 -19.56 -9.71 9.57
C GLN A 75 -20.95 -10.20 9.13
N ARG A 76 -22.01 -9.38 9.27
CA ARG A 76 -23.39 -9.73 8.92
C ARG A 76 -23.54 -9.87 7.42
N HIS A 77 -22.97 -8.95 6.64
CA HIS A 77 -22.99 -9.02 5.19
C HIS A 77 -21.89 -9.93 4.61
N ARG A 78 -20.92 -10.35 5.43
CA ARG A 78 -19.72 -11.10 5.02
C ARG A 78 -18.94 -10.38 3.91
N ILE A 79 -18.80 -9.06 4.04
CA ILE A 79 -18.10 -8.21 3.09
C ILE A 79 -16.80 -7.72 3.72
N THR A 80 -15.69 -7.82 2.98
CA THR A 80 -14.39 -7.23 3.34
C THR A 80 -14.18 -5.93 2.55
N LEU A 81 -13.64 -4.91 3.21
CA LEU A 81 -13.23 -3.66 2.61
C LEU A 81 -11.71 -3.56 2.76
N GLU A 82 -11.03 -3.28 1.65
CA GLU A 82 -9.58 -3.05 1.57
C GLU A 82 -9.33 -1.84 0.67
N VAL A 83 -8.67 -0.82 1.20
CA VAL A 83 -8.48 0.49 0.59
C VAL A 83 -7.12 0.52 -0.10
N GLN A 84 -7.15 0.30 -1.40
CA GLN A 84 -5.93 0.37 -2.21
C GLN A 84 -5.41 1.82 -2.32
N GLY A 85 -4.35 2.12 -1.56
CA GLY A 85 -3.60 3.38 -1.65
C GLY A 85 -2.70 3.51 -2.89
N ALA A 86 -1.97 4.62 -2.98
CA ALA A 86 -1.02 4.90 -4.07
C ALA A 86 0.13 3.88 -4.18
N GLN A 87 0.42 3.14 -3.11
CA GLN A 87 1.38 2.04 -3.11
C GLN A 87 0.91 0.85 -3.97
N HIS A 88 -0.42 0.65 -4.12
CA HIS A 88 -1.00 -0.28 -5.09
C HIS A 88 -1.12 0.32 -6.50
N ARG A 89 -0.97 1.65 -6.65
CA ARG A 89 -0.65 2.31 -7.93
C ARG A 89 0.83 2.20 -8.27
N HIS A 90 1.53 1.15 -7.84
CA HIS A 90 2.55 0.62 -8.74
C HIS A 90 1.83 0.24 -10.02
N HIS A 91 1.87 1.18 -10.97
CA HIS A 91 1.55 0.98 -12.37
C HIS A 91 2.45 -0.12 -12.88
N HIS A 92 2.01 -1.32 -12.59
CA HIS A 92 2.35 -2.53 -13.25
C HIS A 92 1.74 -2.43 -14.66
N THR A 93 2.17 -1.42 -15.42
CA THR A 93 1.93 -1.28 -16.86
C THR A 93 2.55 -2.44 -17.64
N SER A 94 3.30 -3.32 -16.97
CA SER A 94 3.71 -4.63 -17.50
C SER A 94 2.62 -5.70 -17.44
N TRP A 95 1.57 -5.57 -16.61
CA TRP A 95 0.59 -6.66 -16.41
C TRP A 95 -0.38 -6.81 -17.58
N TYR A 96 -0.72 -5.70 -18.24
CA TYR A 96 -1.55 -5.72 -19.46
C TYR A 96 -0.76 -5.93 -20.74
N LYS A 97 0.58 -5.94 -20.68
CA LYS A 97 1.43 -6.11 -21.87
C LYS A 97 1.73 -7.57 -22.19
N ASP A 98 1.48 -8.48 -21.24
CA ASP A 98 1.89 -9.87 -21.35
C ASP A 98 0.65 -10.78 -21.26
N ILE A 99 0.06 -11.04 -22.43
CA ILE A 99 -1.15 -11.87 -22.60
C ILE A 99 -0.97 -13.23 -21.91
N LYS A 100 0.25 -13.77 -21.93
CA LYS A 100 0.57 -15.06 -21.32
C LYS A 100 0.40 -15.06 -19.80
N LYS A 101 0.77 -13.96 -19.13
CA LYS A 101 0.54 -13.82 -17.68
C LYS A 101 -0.94 -13.70 -17.33
N LEU A 102 -1.74 -13.07 -18.19
CA LEU A 102 -3.20 -13.03 -18.03
C LEU A 102 -3.81 -14.42 -18.20
N GLU A 103 -3.38 -15.18 -19.20
CA GLU A 103 -3.82 -16.56 -19.40
C GLU A 103 -3.45 -17.47 -18.23
N ASP A 104 -2.23 -17.36 -17.70
CA ASP A 104 -1.77 -18.14 -16.54
C ASP A 104 -2.61 -17.85 -15.29
N ILE A 105 -2.99 -16.59 -15.05
CA ILE A 105 -3.87 -16.20 -13.95
C ILE A 105 -5.28 -16.75 -14.15
N VAL A 106 -5.87 -16.57 -15.34
CA VAL A 106 -7.21 -17.10 -15.66
C VAL A 106 -7.24 -18.63 -15.50
N ASN A 107 -6.17 -19.32 -15.90
CA ASN A 107 -6.05 -20.76 -15.76
C ASN A 107 -5.87 -21.21 -14.30
N ARG A 108 -5.10 -20.46 -13.50
CA ARG A 108 -4.97 -20.68 -12.06
C ARG A 108 -6.31 -20.48 -11.34
N ASP A 109 -7.01 -19.39 -11.66
CA ASP A 109 -8.28 -19.06 -11.01
C ASP A 109 -9.38 -20.06 -11.43
N ARG A 110 -9.41 -20.52 -12.69
CA ARG A 110 -10.25 -21.66 -13.13
C ARG A 110 -9.93 -22.96 -12.41
N LYS A 111 -8.66 -23.23 -12.09
CA LYS A 111 -8.26 -24.40 -11.29
C LYS A 111 -8.74 -24.28 -9.84
N ASN A 112 -8.77 -23.08 -9.28
CA ASN A 112 -9.27 -22.85 -7.93
C ASN A 112 -10.81 -22.97 -7.85
N ASP A 113 -11.53 -22.60 -8.91
CA ASP A 113 -13.00 -22.79 -9.00
C ASP A 113 -13.43 -24.26 -8.92
N ALA A 114 -12.56 -25.20 -9.32
CA ALA A 114 -12.80 -26.63 -9.16
C ALA A 114 -12.76 -27.10 -7.70
N TYR A 115 -12.08 -26.36 -6.80
CA TYR A 115 -12.03 -26.67 -5.37
C TYR A 115 -13.19 -26.07 -4.57
N VAL A 116 -13.84 -25.02 -5.08
CA VAL A 116 -14.99 -24.38 -4.40
C VAL A 116 -16.31 -25.13 -4.62
N LYS A 117 -16.36 -26.09 -5.55
CA LYS A 117 -17.55 -26.96 -5.77
C LYS A 117 -17.57 -28.26 -4.94
N ILE A 118 -16.59 -28.49 -4.06
CA ILE A 118 -16.52 -29.68 -3.18
C ILE A 118 -16.53 -29.29 -1.69
N MET A 119 -17.26 -28.24 -1.31
CA MET A 119 -17.66 -27.99 0.08
C MET A 119 -19.13 -27.59 0.17
#